data_AF-A0A951AT72-F1
#
_entry.id   AF-A0A951AT72-F1
#
_cell.length_a   1.000
_cell.length_b   1.000
_cell.length_c   1.000
_cell.angle_alpha   90.00
_cell.angle_beta   90.00
_cell.angle_gamma   90.00
#
_symmetry.space_group_name_H-M   'P 1'
#
loop_
_entity.id
_entity.type
_entity.pdbx_description
1 polymer ?
#
loop_
_entity_poly.entity_id
_entity_poly.type
_entity_poly.pdbx_seq_one_letter_code
_entity_poly.pdbx_strand_id
1 'polypeptide(L)' 'MTAPKSEGERVVLARRDNFNPMVPFRWAPDAPPGLSDIDWAEELGAKWEGDELVTYDYPTFTDLLEYYEKNEYLPDND' A
#
# COMPACT_ATOMS: atom_id res chain seq x y z
N MET A 1 10.45 8.61 14.41
CA MET A 1 8.98 8.56 14.53
C MET A 1 8.43 9.49 13.46
N THR A 2 7.95 8.93 12.35
CA THR A 2 7.31 9.70 11.27
C THR A 2 5.98 10.22 11.79
N ALA A 3 5.62 11.47 11.48
CA ALA A 3 4.36 12.05 11.92
C ALA A 3 3.16 11.21 11.42
N PRO A 4 2.05 11.14 12.17
CA PRO A 4 0.85 10.45 11.71
C PRO A 4 0.33 11.15 10.45
N LYS A 5 0.25 10.40 9.35
CA LYS A 5 -0.29 10.86 8.07
C LYS A 5 -1.79 11.08 8.24
N SER A 6 -2.28 12.26 7.83
CA SER A 6 -3.68 12.65 7.98
C SER A 6 -4.49 12.30 6.74
N GLU A 7 -5.80 12.15 6.90
CA GLU A 7 -6.73 12.02 5.76
C GLU A 7 -6.61 13.24 4.83
N GLY A 8 -6.53 12.99 3.52
CA GLY A 8 -6.28 13.99 2.48
C GLY A 8 -4.80 14.29 2.19
N GLU A 9 -3.85 13.77 2.98
CA GLU A 9 -2.42 13.90 2.69
C GLU A 9 -2.02 12.93 1.56
N ARG A 10 -1.36 13.43 0.52
CA ARG A 10 -0.81 12.59 -0.54
C ARG A 10 0.36 11.79 0.01
N VAL A 11 0.18 10.47 0.13
CA VAL A 11 1.21 9.53 0.58
C VAL A 11 1.61 8.63 -0.56
N VAL A 12 2.92 8.58 -0.85
CA VAL A 12 3.48 7.66 -1.84
C VAL A 12 3.73 6.32 -1.18
N LEU A 13 3.12 5.27 -1.72
CA LEU A 13 3.26 3.89 -1.25
C LEU A 13 4.31 3.13 -2.06
N ALA A 14 4.35 3.32 -3.38
CA ALA A 14 5.35 2.67 -4.23
C ALA A 14 5.74 3.57 -5.39
N ARG A 15 6.84 3.23 -6.05
CA ARG A 15 7.29 3.86 -7.29
C ARG A 15 7.63 2.80 -8.32
N ARG A 16 7.26 3.00 -9.58
CA ARG A 16 7.69 2.12 -10.68
C ARG A 16 9.20 2.17 -10.82
N ASP A 17 9.81 1.01 -10.98
CA ASP A 17 11.23 0.89 -11.27
C ASP A 17 11.39 0.53 -12.73
N ASN A 18 11.52 1.57 -13.56
CA ASN A 18 11.71 1.41 -15.00
C ASN A 18 13.13 0.94 -15.38
N PHE A 19 14.02 0.75 -14.40
CA PHE A 19 15.42 0.37 -14.61
C PHE A 19 15.68 -1.11 -14.36
N ASN A 20 14.82 -1.80 -13.60
CA ASN A 20 14.97 -3.21 -13.29
C ASN A 20 13.76 -4.02 -13.79
N PRO A 21 13.87 -4.72 -14.93
CA PRO A 21 12.76 -5.48 -15.52
C PRO A 21 12.31 -6.67 -14.66
N MET A 22 13.11 -7.09 -13.66
CA MET A 22 12.75 -8.18 -12.75
C MET A 22 11.90 -7.73 -11.56
N VAL A 23 11.94 -6.44 -11.20
CA VAL A 23 11.19 -5.89 -10.06
C VAL A 23 10.57 -4.58 -10.53
N PRO A 24 9.33 -4.60 -11.05
CA PRO A 24 8.74 -3.48 -11.79
C PRO A 24 8.40 -2.26 -10.92
N PHE A 25 8.51 -2.37 -9.60
CA PHE A 25 8.26 -1.29 -8.66
C PHE A 25 9.11 -1.44 -7.39
N ARG A 26 9.24 -0.36 -6.61
CA ARG A 26 9.82 -0.36 -5.26
C ARG A 26 8.85 0.27 -4.29
N TRP A 27 8.65 -0.39 -3.16
CA TRP A 27 7.94 0.19 -2.02
C TRP A 27 8.66 1.43 -1.50
N ALA A 28 7.89 2.47 -1.23
CA ALA A 28 8.35 3.70 -0.59
C ALA A 28 8.58 3.44 0.91
N PRO A 29 9.45 4.22 1.57
CA PRO A 29 9.62 4.11 3.03
C PRO A 29 8.36 4.47 3.82
N ASP A 30 7.42 5.17 3.16
CA ASP A 30 6.12 5.54 3.70
C ASP A 30 5.04 4.47 3.47
N ALA A 31 5.36 3.36 2.80
CA ALA A 31 4.46 2.23 2.67
C ALA A 31 4.22 1.57 4.03
N PRO A 32 2.97 1.20 4.37
CA PRO A 32 2.70 0.49 5.60
C PRO A 32 3.31 -0.92 5.56
N PRO A 33 3.77 -1.43 6.73
CA PRO A 33 4.15 -2.82 6.85
C PRO A 33 2.94 -3.72 6.57
N GLY A 34 3.15 -4.88 5.96
CA GLY A 34 2.08 -5.81 5.56
C GLY A 34 1.63 -5.66 4.10
N LEU A 35 1.93 -4.52 3.46
CA LEU A 35 1.63 -4.32 2.05
C LEU A 35 2.64 -5.09 1.17
N SER A 36 2.23 -6.27 0.69
CA SER A 36 3.07 -7.14 -0.13
C SER A 36 2.89 -6.93 -1.63
N ASP A 37 1.70 -6.49 -2.06
CA ASP A 37 1.27 -6.52 -3.46
C ASP A 37 0.64 -5.20 -3.91
N ILE A 38 0.81 -4.88 -5.20
CA ILE A 38 0.28 -3.66 -5.80
C ILE A 38 -1.23 -3.77 -6.02
N ASP A 39 -1.72 -4.92 -6.48
CA ASP A 39 -3.15 -5.16 -6.64
C ASP A 39 -3.90 -4.91 -5.33
N TRP A 40 -3.33 -5.39 -4.22
CA TRP A 40 -3.82 -5.11 -2.87
C TRP A 40 -3.85 -3.63 -2.55
N ALA A 41 -2.76 -2.91 -2.85
CA ALA A 41 -2.73 -1.48 -2.65
C ALA A 41 -3.82 -0.75 -3.46
N GLU A 42 -4.05 -1.14 -4.71
CA GLU A 42 -5.06 -0.52 -5.56
C GLU A 42 -6.49 -0.79 -5.07
N GLU A 43 -6.78 -2.02 -4.62
CA GLU A 43 -8.08 -2.39 -4.01
C GLU A 43 -8.36 -1.62 -2.71
N LEU A 44 -7.31 -1.33 -1.93
CA LEU A 44 -7.38 -0.53 -0.71
C LEU A 44 -7.51 0.98 -0.97
N GLY A 45 -7.55 1.41 -2.24
CA GLY A 45 -7.77 2.80 -2.64
C GLY A 45 -6.49 3.55 -3.04
N ALA A 46 -5.36 2.87 -3.19
CA ALA A 46 -4.20 3.47 -3.84
C ALA A 46 -4.43 3.61 -5.35
N LYS A 47 -3.77 4.59 -5.96
CA LYS A 47 -3.86 4.84 -7.40
C LYS A 47 -2.49 5.23 -7.96
N TRP A 48 -2.23 4.83 -9.19
CA TRP A 48 -1.04 5.27 -9.91
C TRP A 48 -1.22 6.70 -10.43
N GLU A 49 -0.36 7.60 -9.97
CA GLU A 49 -0.19 8.94 -10.55
C GLU A 49 1.19 9.01 -11.23
N GLY A 50 1.21 8.70 -12.53
CA GLY A 50 2.45 8.53 -13.29
C GLY A 50 3.20 7.28 -12.84
N ASP A 51 4.43 7.47 -12.38
CA ASP A 51 5.29 6.39 -11.85
C ASP A 51 5.15 6.22 -10.32
N GLU A 52 4.29 6.97 -9.64
CA GLU A 52 4.09 6.87 -8.18
C GLU A 52 2.73 6.28 -7.85
N LEU A 53 2.70 5.24 -7.02
CA LEU A 53 1.48 4.72 -6.42
C LEU A 53 1.21 5.51 -5.15
N VAL A 54 0.03 6.13 -5.07
CA VAL A 54 -0.32 7.04 -3.99
C VAL A 54 -1.66 6.72 -3.36
N THR A 55 -1.78 7.03 -2.08
CA THR A 55 -3.06 7.09 -1.37
C THR A 55 -3.24 8.49 -0.78
N TYR A 56 -4.49 8.92 -0.69
CA TYR A 56 -4.89 10.16 0.00
C TYR A 56 -5.55 9.87 1.36
N ASP A 57 -5.90 8.61 1.61
CA ASP A 57 -6.62 8.16 2.79
C ASP A 57 -5.77 7.14 3.54
N TYR A 58 -4.54 7.53 3.89
CA TYR A 58 -3.59 6.67 4.59
C TYR A 58 -4.15 5.99 5.85
N PRO A 59 -4.85 6.67 6.78
CA PRO A 59 -5.40 6.01 7.97
C PRO A 59 -6.39 4.89 7.61
N THR A 60 -7.34 5.17 6.70
CA THR A 60 -8.32 4.18 6.21
C THR A 60 -7.64 3.03 5.48
N PHE A 61 -6.63 3.33 4.65
CA PHE A 61 -5.82 2.33 3.94
C PHE A 61 -5.17 1.35 4.93
N THR A 62 -4.55 1.86 6.00
CA THR A 62 -3.90 1.00 7.00
C THR A 62 -4.87 0.17 7.82
N ASP A 63 -6.05 0.70 8.14
CA ASP A 63 -7.09 -0.02 8.87
C ASP A 63 -7.64 -1.19 8.04
N LEU A 64 -7.91 -0.93 6.75
CA LEU A 64 -8.32 -1.95 5.80
C LEU A 64 -7.22 -3.01 5.59
N LEU A 65 -5.97 -2.60 5.40
CA LEU A 65 -4.85 -3.55 5.26
C LEU A 65 -4.75 -4.48 6.47
N GLU A 66 -4.81 -3.93 7.69
CA GLU A 66 -4.78 -4.75 8.90
C GLU A 66 -6.00 -5.68 9.01
N TYR A 67 -7.19 -5.19 8.64
CA TYR A 67 -8.40 -6.01 8.59
C TYR A 67 -8.25 -7.18 7.62
N TYR A 68 -7.74 -6.92 6.42
CA TYR A 68 -7.53 -7.98 5.44
C TYR A 68 -6.42 -8.94 5.83
N GLU A 69 -5.28 -8.46 6.34
CA GLU A 69 -4.23 -9.34 6.88
C GLU A 69 -4.79 -10.28 7.93
N LYS A 70 -5.67 -9.80 8.82
CA LYS A 70 -6.33 -10.64 9.84
C LYS A 70 -7.38 -11.59 9.28
N ASN A 71 -8.11 -11.21 8.22
CA ASN A 71 -9.17 -12.02 7.64
C ASN A 71 -8.67 -13.04 6.61
N GLU A 72 -7.61 -12.73 5.87
CA GLU A 72 -6.92 -13.70 5.00
C GLU A 72 -6.15 -14.74 5.84
N TYR A 73 -5.74 -14.36 7.04
CA TYR A 73 -5.22 -15.28 8.07
C TYR A 73 -6.31 -16.03 8.85
N LEU A 74 -7.57 -15.98 8.45
CA LEU A 74 -8.53 -17.02 8.79
C LEU A 74 -8.40 -18.11 7.72
N PRO A 75 -7.48 -19.08 7.86
CA PRO A 75 -7.58 -20.28 7.05
C PRO A 75 -8.97 -20.85 7.29
N ASP A 76 -9.66 -21.15 6.18
CA ASP A 76 -10.79 -22.07 6.16
C ASP A 76 -10.40 -23.27 7.03
N ASN A 77 -10.90 -23.30 8.25
CA ASN A 77 -10.62 -24.38 9.19
C ASN A 77 -11.61 -25.48 8.84
N ASP A 78 -11.23 -26.29 7.83
CA ASP A 78 -11.86 -27.57 7.50
C ASP A 78 -11.64 -28.59 8.62
#